data_AF-A0A7Y6Z093-F1
#
_entry.id   AF-A0A7Y6Z093-F1
#
_cell.length_a   1.000
_cell.length_b   1.000
_cell.length_c   1.000
_cell.angle_alpha   90.00
_cell.angle_beta   90.00
_cell.angle_gamma   90.00
#
_symmetry.space_group_name_H-M   'P 1'
#
loop_
_entity.id
_entity.type
_entity.pdbx_description
1 polymer ?
#
loop_
_entity_poly.entity_id
_entity_poly.type
_entity_poly.pdbx_seq_one_letter_code
_entity_poly.pdbx_strand_id
1 'polypeptide(L)'
;MRLIVLIVALLLVGLLVHRQLNVGTSNQVETKLDEMDIKTGVDTPSVPTRPQDVKKFGQDMNEFINKAASERAEKLNQEQY
;
A
#
# COMPACT_ATOMS: atom_id res chain seq x y z
N MET A 1 12.66 37.71 4.57
CA MET A 1 11.38 37.00 4.76
C MET A 1 10.88 36.33 3.48
N ARG A 2 10.53 37.07 2.42
CA ARG A 2 9.96 36.50 1.18
C ARG A 2 10.88 35.50 0.47
N LEU A 3 12.17 35.81 0.35
CA LEU A 3 13.15 34.94 -0.32
C LEU A 3 13.36 33.60 0.42
N ILE A 4 13.29 33.61 1.75
CA ILE A 4 13.40 32.40 2.58
C ILE A 4 12.17 31.51 2.37
N VAL A 5 10.97 32.10 2.32
CA VAL A 5 9.72 31.37 2.05
C VAL A 5 9.74 30.73 0.66
N LEU A 6 10.29 31.41 -0.35
CA LEU A 6 10.44 30.85 -1.69
C LEU A 6 11.41 29.67 -1.73
N ILE A 7 12.54 29.74 -1.02
CA ILE A 7 13.49 28.63 -0.92
C ILE A 7 12.85 27.42 -0.23
N VAL A 8 12.12 27.65 0.87
CA VAL A 8 11.42 26.58 1.59
C VAL A 8 10.35 25.94 0.71
N ALA A 9 9.58 26.74 -0.03
CA ALA A 9 8.59 26.21 -0.98
C ALA A 9 9.25 25.36 -2.08
N LEU A 10 10.38 25.80 -2.61
CA LEU A 10 11.11 25.08 -3.65
C LEU A 10 11.72 23.77 -3.11
N LEU A 11 12.20 23.76 -1.87
CA LEU A 11 12.65 22.56 -1.17
C LEU A 11 11.50 21.56 -0.95
N LEU A 12 10.31 22.04 -0.58
CA LEU A 12 9.14 21.18 -0.38
C LEU A 12 8.67 20.54 -1.70
N VAL A 13 8.62 21.30 -2.79
CA VAL A 13 8.26 20.77 -4.11
C VAL A 13 9.33 19.78 -4.61
N GLY A 14 10.61 20.11 -4.47
CA GLY A 14 11.71 19.22 -4.81
C GLY A 14 11.66 17.91 -4.01
N LEU A 15 11.37 17.99 -2.71
CA LEU A 15 11.20 16.83 -1.84
C LEU A 15 9.97 16.00 -2.23
N LEU A 16 8.85 16.63 -2.58
CA LEU A 16 7.65 15.93 -3.04
C LEU A 16 7.89 15.20 -4.35
N VAL A 17 8.52 15.85 -5.32
CA VAL A 17 8.85 15.25 -6.62
C VAL A 17 9.86 14.11 -6.43
N HIS A 18 10.91 14.33 -5.64
CA HIS A 18 11.88 13.30 -5.29
C HIS A 18 11.20 12.11 -4.60
N ARG A 19 10.28 12.37 -3.67
CA ARG A 19 9.49 11.32 -3.01
C ARG A 19 8.66 10.56 -4.02
N GLN A 20 7.93 11.23 -4.92
CA GLN A 20 7.11 10.58 -5.96
C GLN A 20 7.94 9.72 -6.91
N LEU A 21 9.16 10.14 -7.26
CA LEU A 21 10.09 9.34 -8.07
C LEU A 21 10.67 8.16 -7.28
N ASN A 22 10.98 8.34 -5.99
CA ASN A 22 11.47 7.26 -5.11
C ASN A 22 10.38 6.26 -4.68
N VAL A 23 9.08 6.57 -4.81
CA VAL A 23 8.04 5.54 -4.61
C VAL A 23 8.06 4.50 -5.74
N GLY A 24 8.70 4.80 -6.88
CA GLY A 24 8.97 3.84 -7.95
C GLY A 24 10.18 2.93 -7.72
N THR A 25 11.01 3.20 -6.72
CA THR A 25 12.19 2.38 -6.39
C THR A 25 12.33 2.32 -4.87
N SER A 26 11.54 1.41 -4.32
CA SER A 26 11.56 0.86 -2.97
C SER A 26 12.76 1.25 -2.09
N ASN A 27 12.46 1.67 -0.86
CA ASN A 27 13.35 1.43 0.27
C ASN A 27 13.61 -0.08 0.39
N GLN A 28 14.60 -0.57 -0.34
CA GLN A 28 15.45 -1.66 0.07
C GLN A 28 16.86 -1.11 0.11
N VAL A 29 17.27 -0.69 1.30
CA VAL A 29 18.69 -0.77 1.67
C VAL A 29 19.09 -2.22 1.42
N GLU A 30 20.15 -2.39 0.63
CA GLU A 30 20.76 -3.67 0.25
C GLU A 30 20.76 -4.67 1.40
N THR A 31 19.79 -5.56 1.41
CA THR A 31 19.94 -6.87 2.02
C THR A 31 19.89 -7.84 0.88
N LYS A 32 21.04 -8.46 0.64
CA LYS A 32 21.22 -9.71 -0.10
C LYS A 32 19.90 -10.38 -0.45
N LEU A 33 19.66 -10.53 -1.75
CA LEU A 33 18.93 -11.64 -2.38
C LEU A 33 18.57 -12.75 -1.38
N ASP A 34 17.36 -12.69 -0.86
CA ASP A 34 16.43 -13.82 -0.72
C ASP A 34 15.20 -13.36 0.07
N GLU A 35 14.06 -13.34 -0.61
CA GLU A 35 12.79 -13.78 -0.01
C GLU A 35 12.32 -13.04 1.27
N MET A 36 11.93 -11.75 1.22
CA MET A 36 10.98 -11.20 2.21
C MET A 36 10.44 -9.78 1.92
N ASP A 37 9.20 -9.58 2.34
CA ASP A 37 8.54 -8.30 2.64
C ASP A 37 7.83 -7.52 1.52
N ILE A 38 6.88 -8.20 0.90
CA ILE A 38 5.53 -7.63 0.71
C ILE A 38 4.94 -7.35 2.11
N LYS A 39 5.29 -6.20 2.69
CA LYS A 39 4.64 -5.65 3.90
C LYS A 39 4.19 -4.21 3.66
N THR A 40 3.36 -4.02 2.64
CA THR A 40 2.34 -2.96 2.68
C THR A 40 1.10 -3.56 3.31
N GLY A 41 0.80 -3.16 4.54
CA GLY A 41 -0.32 -3.68 5.32
C GLY A 41 -1.68 -3.39 4.69
N VAL A 42 -2.15 -4.32 3.86
CA VAL A 42 -3.51 -4.35 3.37
C VAL A 42 -3.87 -5.82 3.24
N ASP A 43 -4.95 -6.26 3.89
CA ASP A 43 -5.51 -7.62 3.85
C ASP A 43 -5.89 -8.09 2.43
N THR A 44 -5.45 -7.41 1.37
CA THR A 44 -5.80 -7.71 -0.01
C THR A 44 -4.86 -8.79 -0.57
N PRO A 45 -5.40 -9.88 -1.12
CA PRO A 45 -4.58 -10.95 -1.68
C PRO A 45 -3.75 -10.46 -2.87
N SER A 46 -2.51 -10.95 -2.96
CA SER A 46 -1.57 -10.57 -4.02
C SER A 46 -1.94 -11.19 -5.35
N VAL A 47 -1.88 -10.41 -6.44
CA VAL A 47 -2.24 -10.88 -7.78
C VAL A 47 -1.21 -11.90 -8.26
N PRO A 48 -1.62 -13.13 -8.63
CA PRO A 48 -0.70 -14.17 -9.03
C PRO A 48 -0.10 -13.84 -10.40
N THR A 49 1.21 -14.03 -10.52
CA THR A 49 1.96 -13.90 -11.78
C THR A 49 2.18 -15.23 -12.47
N ARG A 50 1.81 -16.34 -11.83
CA ARG A 50 1.96 -17.70 -12.35
C ARG A 50 0.59 -18.38 -12.49
N PRO A 51 0.33 -19.17 -13.55
CA PRO A 51 -0.98 -19.75 -13.80
C PRO A 51 -1.48 -20.71 -12.70
N GLN A 52 -0.57 -21.45 -12.06
CA GLN A 52 -0.93 -22.42 -11.01
C GLN A 52 -1.45 -21.75 -9.72
N ASP A 53 -1.10 -20.49 -9.49
CA ASP A 53 -1.45 -19.75 -8.27
C ASP A 53 -2.81 -19.05 -8.38
N VAL A 54 -3.42 -19.04 -9.57
CA VAL A 54 -4.73 -18.43 -9.84
C VAL A 54 -5.84 -19.07 -9.01
N LYS A 55 -5.79 -20.39 -8.83
CA LYS A 55 -6.79 -21.11 -8.04
C LYS A 55 -6.78 -20.67 -6.57
N LYS A 56 -5.58 -20.54 -5.99
CA LYS A 56 -5.40 -20.12 -4.61
C LYS A 56 -5.82 -18.67 -4.41
N PHE A 57 -5.41 -17.79 -5.33
CA PHE A 57 -5.83 -16.38 -5.33
C PHE A 57 -7.36 -16.23 -5.35
N GLY A 58 -8.07 -17.05 -6.13
CA GLY A 58 -9.53 -17.03 -6.15
C GLY A 58 -10.18 -17.38 -4.81
N GLN A 59 -9.59 -18.31 -4.05
CA GLN A 59 -10.06 -18.66 -2.70
C GLN A 59 -9.78 -17.51 -1.73
N ASP A 60 -8.56 -16.98 -1.76
CA ASP A 60 -8.14 -15.86 -0.89
C ASP A 60 -9.00 -14.60 -1.16
N MET A 61 -9.39 -14.36 -2.41
CA MET A 61 -10.28 -13.25 -2.78
C MET A 61 -11.69 -13.42 -2.25
N ASN A 62 -12.24 -14.63 -2.32
CA ASN A 62 -13.57 -14.90 -1.79
C ASN A 62 -13.62 -14.67 -0.28
N GLU A 63 -12.60 -15.10 0.43
CA GLU A 63 -12.49 -14.90 1.88
C GLU A 63 -12.32 -13.42 2.25
N PHE A 64 -11.50 -12.69 1.50
CA PHE A 64 -11.32 -11.25 1.66
C PHE A 64 -12.63 -10.47 1.49
N ILE A 65 -13.42 -10.76 0.45
CA ILE A 65 -14.69 -10.08 0.20
C ILE A 65 -15.68 -10.34 1.34
N ASN A 66 -15.76 -11.60 1.80
CA ASN A 66 -16.67 -11.96 2.89
C ASN A 66 -16.28 -11.26 4.20
N LYS A 67 -15.00 -11.25 4.56
CA LYS A 67 -14.50 -10.52 5.73
C LYS A 67 -14.82 -9.02 5.63
N ALA A 68 -14.58 -8.42 4.47
CA ALA A 68 -14.86 -7.01 4.25
C ALA A 68 -16.37 -6.68 4.25
N ALA A 69 -17.24 -7.62 3.91
CA ALA A 69 -18.69 -7.46 4.03
C ALA A 69 -19.12 -7.48 5.50
N SER A 70 -18.62 -8.44 6.28
CA SER A 70 -18.87 -8.53 7.72
C SER A 70 -18.37 -7.30 8.47
N GLU A 71 -17.15 -6.83 8.20
CA GLU A 71 -16.62 -5.62 8.84
C GLU A 71 -17.43 -4.36 8.52
N ARG A 72 -17.99 -4.26 7.30
CA ARG A 72 -18.88 -3.15 6.95
C ARG A 72 -20.21 -3.23 7.70
N ALA A 73 -20.78 -4.43 7.84
CA ALA A 73 -22.01 -4.62 8.61
C ALA A 73 -21.81 -4.29 10.10
N GLU A 74 -20.67 -4.65 10.69
CA GLU A 74 -20.34 -4.30 12.07
C GLU A 74 -20.19 -2.78 12.26
N LYS A 75 -19.55 -2.09 11.32
CA LYS A 75 -19.41 -0.61 11.36
C LYS A 75 -20.77 0.09 11.26
N LEU A 76 -21.65 -0.37 10.39
CA LEU A 76 -23.01 0.19 10.26
C LEU A 76 -23.85 -0.05 11.53
N ASN A 77 -23.67 -1.16 12.23
CA ASN A 77 -24.35 -1.41 13.52
C ASN A 77 -23.77 -0.55 14.65
N GLN A 78 -22.48 -0.22 14.62
CA GLN A 78 -21.84 0.68 15.58
C GLN A 78 -22.26 2.15 15.39
N GLU A 79 -22.61 2.55 14.16
CA GLU A 79 -23.09 3.91 13.84
C GLU A 79 -24.59 4.12 14.14
N GLN A 80 -25.33 3.05 14.49
CA GLN A 80 -26.77 3.07 14.82
C GLN A 80 -27.05 3.06 16.33
N TYR A 81 -26.02 3.14 17.18
CA TYR A 81 -26.09 3.27 18.64
C TYR A 81 -25.45 4.58 19.11
#